data_AF-A0A963RJF6-F1
#
_entry.id   AF-A0A963RJF6-F1
#
_cell.length_a   1.000
_cell.length_b   1.000
_cell.length_c   1.000
_cell.angle_alpha   90.00
_cell.angle_beta   90.00
_cell.angle_gamma   90.00
#
_symmetry.space_group_name_H-M   'P 1'
#
loop_
_entity.id
_entity.type
_entity.pdbx_description
1 polymer ?
#
loop_
_entity_poly.entity_id
_entity_poly.type
_entity_poly.pdbx_seq_one_letter_code
_entity_poly.pdbx_strand_id
1 'polypeptide(L)' 'SAEHGIGQLKLDELARLIDPAQLAMMRQVKRALDPQGLFNPGKLVALETVGEPL' A
#
# COMPACT_ATOMS: atom_id res chain seq x y z
N SER A 1 0.31 13.89 -3.56
CA SER A 1 1.54 14.30 -4.27
C SER A 1 1.11 14.71 -5.66
N ALA A 2 1.22 15.99 -6.03
CA ALA A 2 0.64 16.45 -7.31
C ALA A 2 1.31 15.78 -8.53
N GLU A 3 2.62 15.56 -8.47
CA GLU A 3 3.38 15.08 -9.63
C GLU A 3 4.46 14.02 -9.28
N HIS A 4 4.87 13.94 -8.01
CA HIS A 4 6.05 13.18 -7.60
C HIS A 4 5.76 11.76 -7.07
N GLY A 5 4.50 11.32 -7.12
CA GLY A 5 4.09 10.01 -6.57
C GLY A 5 4.18 9.91 -5.03
N ILE A 6 3.86 8.73 -4.49
CA ILE A 6 3.87 8.44 -3.03
C ILE A 6 5.27 8.01 -2.57
N GLY A 7 5.91 7.07 -3.29
CA GLY A 7 7.18 6.48 -2.89
C GLY A 7 7.13 5.85 -1.49
N GLN A 8 8.23 5.92 -0.74
CA GLN A 8 8.32 5.55 0.68
C GLN A 8 8.04 6.75 1.59
N LEU A 9 8.48 7.95 1.18
CA LEU A 9 8.46 9.17 1.99
C LEU A 9 7.05 9.66 2.33
N LYS A 10 6.03 9.30 1.53
CA LYS A 10 4.65 9.75 1.72
C LYS A 10 3.69 8.62 2.07
N LEU A 11 4.22 7.46 2.50
CA LEU A 11 3.39 6.29 2.78
C LEU A 11 2.53 6.51 4.04
N ASP A 12 3.12 7.06 5.10
CA ASP A 12 2.41 7.39 6.33
C ASP A 12 1.42 8.54 6.12
N GLU A 13 1.82 9.52 5.31
CA GLU A 13 0.96 10.63 4.90
C GLU A 13 -0.26 10.13 4.12
N LEU A 14 -0.05 9.19 3.21
CA LEU A 14 -1.13 8.55 2.46
C LEU A 14 -2.08 7.83 3.40
N ALA A 15 -1.56 7.00 4.32
CA ALA A 15 -2.37 6.23 5.25
C ALA A 15 -3.25 7.11 6.15
N ARG A 16 -2.80 8.32 6.47
CA ARG A 16 -3.54 9.29 7.29
C ARG A 16 -4.65 10.03 6.54
N LEU A 17 -4.44 10.29 5.25
CA LEU A 17 -5.30 11.17 4.46
C LEU A 17 -6.26 10.43 3.53
N ILE A 18 -5.90 9.22 3.11
CA ILE A 18 -6.72 8.43 2.19
C ILE A 18 -7.90 7.81 2.92
N ASP A 19 -9.00 7.64 2.20
CA ASP A 19 -10.13 6.87 2.71
C ASP A 19 -9.72 5.42 3.03
N PRO A 20 -10.06 4.88 4.21
CA PRO A 20 -9.69 3.52 4.60
C PRO A 20 -10.18 2.43 3.63
N ALA A 21 -11.37 2.58 3.04
CA ALA A 21 -11.91 1.64 2.08
C ALA A 21 -11.14 1.70 0.76
N GLN A 22 -10.73 2.90 0.32
CA GLN A 22 -9.88 3.06 -0.86
C GLN A 22 -8.51 2.39 -0.66
N LEU A 23 -7.91 2.56 0.52
CA LEU A 23 -6.64 1.90 0.87
C LEU A 23 -6.78 0.38 0.91
N ALA A 24 -7.89 -0.14 1.45
CA ALA A 24 -8.20 -1.57 1.43
C ALA A 24 -8.33 -2.12 0.00
N MET A 25 -9.01 -1.39 -0.89
CA MET A 25 -9.11 -1.76 -2.30
C MET A 25 -7.75 -1.81 -2.99
N MET A 26 -6.89 -0.80 -2.78
CA MET A 26 -5.53 -0.79 -3.34
C MET A 26 -4.71 -1.98 -2.86
N ARG A 27 -4.81 -2.34 -1.57
CA ARG A 27 -4.14 -3.53 -1.01
C ARG A 27 -4.66 -4.82 -1.66
N GLN A 28 -5.96 -4.96 -1.88
CA GLN A 28 -6.53 -6.13 -2.54
C GLN A 28 -6.04 -6.27 -4.00
N VAL A 29 -6.06 -5.17 -4.76
CA VAL A 29 -5.54 -5.17 -6.14
C VAL A 29 -4.06 -5.55 -6.15
N LYS A 30 -3.26 -4.97 -5.25
CA LYS A 30 -1.84 -5.28 -5.14
C LYS A 30 -1.58 -6.75 -4.78
N ARG A 31 -2.34 -7.34 -3.84
CA ARG A 31 -2.25 -8.78 -3.51
C ARG A 31 -2.65 -9.67 -4.68
N ALA A 32 -3.67 -9.30 -5.44
CA ALA A 32 -4.11 -10.08 -6.59
C ALA A 32 -3.06 -10.12 -7.70
N LEU A 33 -2.33 -9.01 -7.90
CA LEU A 33 -1.30 -8.90 -8.93
C LEU A 33 0.08 -9.42 -8.49
N ASP A 34 0.41 -9.26 -7.22
CA ASP A 34 1.72 -9.57 -6.67
C ASP A 34 1.59 -10.23 -5.29
N PRO A 35 1.09 -11.49 -5.25
CA PRO A 35 0.86 -12.22 -4.01
C PRO A 35 2.14 -12.52 -3.24
N GLN A 36 3.30 -12.53 -3.92
CA GLN A 36 4.61 -12.74 -3.32
C GLN A 36 5.30 -11.42 -2.92
N GLY A 37 4.72 -10.26 -3.23
CA GLY A 37 5.24 -8.96 -2.82
C GLY A 37 6.56 -8.54 -3.50
N LEU A 38 6.85 -9.05 -4.69
CA LEU A 38 8.13 -8.83 -5.39
C LEU A 38 8.19 -7.48 -6.10
N PHE A 39 7.05 -6.88 -6.45
CA PHE A 39 7.03 -5.65 -7.24
C PHE A 39 7.11 -4.42 -6.34
N ASN A 40 8.31 -3.82 -6.27
CA ASN A 40 8.57 -2.56 -5.57
C ASN A 40 8.18 -2.61 -4.07
N PRO A 41 8.83 -3.50 -3.29
CA PRO A 41 8.51 -3.73 -1.88
C PRO A 41 8.64 -2.45 -1.04
N GLY A 42 7.73 -2.29 -0.08
CA GLY A 42 7.72 -1.17 0.86
C GLY A 42 7.29 0.18 0.26
N LYS A 43 6.65 0.20 -0.92
CA LYS A 43 6.16 1.43 -1.56
C LYS A 43 4.65 1.36 -1.82
N LEU A 44 4.04 2.54 -1.99
CA LEU A 44 2.62 2.75 -2.32
C LEU A 44 1.62 2.26 -1.26
N VAL A 45 1.56 0.95 -0.99
CA VAL A 45 0.72 0.36 0.04
C VAL A 45 1.50 -0.74 0.77
N ALA A 46 1.53 -0.67 2.10
CA ALA A 46 2.06 -1.77 2.90
C ALA A 46 1.14 -2.98 2.74
N LEU A 47 1.69 -4.09 2.26
CA LEU A 47 1.04 -5.39 2.35
C LEU A 47 1.41 -5.98 3.71
N GLU A 48 0.42 -6.27 4.54
CA GLU A 48 0.66 -7.13 5.70
C GLU A 48 1.19 -8.46 5.19
N THR A 49 2.30 -8.90 5.77
CA THR A 49 2.80 -10.26 5.57
C THR A 49 1.73 -11.22 6.05
N VAL A 50 1.48 -12.27 5.27
CA VAL A 50 0.56 -13.34 5.66
C VAL A 50 1.07 -13.91 7.00
N GLY A 51 0.40 -13.58 8.12
CA GLY A 51 0.77 -14.09 9.44
C GLY A 51 0.52 -13.19 10.67
N GLU A 52 0.30 -11.88 10.52
CA GLU A 52 0.04 -11.00 11.68
C GLU A 52 -1.46 -10.66 11.78
N PRO A 53 -2.11 -10.82 12.95
CA PRO A 53 -3.51 -10.46 13.15
C PRO A 53 -3.67 -8.94 13.40
N LEU A 54 -4.91 -8.47 13.17
CA LEU A 54 -5.39 -7.09 13.36
C LEU A 54 -5.18 -6.56 14.79
#